data_AF-A0A6C0G1M3-F1
#
_entry.id   AF-A0A6C0G1M3-F1
#
_cell.length_a   1.000
_cell.length_b   1.000
_cell.length_c   1.000
_cell.angle_alpha   90.00
_cell.angle_beta   90.00
_cell.angle_gamma   90.00
#
_symmetry.space_group_name_H-M   'P 1'
#
loop_
_entity.id
_entity.type
_entity.pdbx_description
1 polymer ?
#
loop_
_entity_poly.entity_id
_entity_poly.type
_entity_poly.pdbx_seq_one_letter_code
_entity_poly.pdbx_strand_id
1 'polypeptide(L)'
;MKLGYAADASLYSNQAIRSVVEEVRIEGETLLRVHSAWQLENGQILLYEYSPRNNPTSSFCLYDCIEEYNELCNELEWVHGK
;
A
#
# COMPACT_ATOMS: atom_id res chain seq x y z
N MET A 1 -14.63 -5.05 -1.17
CA MET A 1 -13.39 -5.02 -0.37
C MET A 1 -13.60 -5.89 0.86
N LYS A 2 -12.83 -6.97 1.00
CA LYS A 2 -12.97 -7.92 2.12
C LYS A 2 -11.94 -7.51 3.17
N LEU A 3 -12.39 -7.04 4.34
CA LEU A 3 -11.50 -6.74 5.46
C LEU A 3 -11.00 -8.10 5.99
N GLY A 4 -9.80 -8.50 5.61
CA GLY A 4 -9.19 -9.76 6.06
C GLY A 4 -8.91 -9.72 7.57
N TYR A 5 -9.15 -10.84 8.25
CA TYR A 5 -8.81 -11.02 9.66
C TYR A 5 -7.29 -11.19 9.80
N ALA A 6 -6.58 -10.17 10.29
CA ALA A 6 -5.13 -10.18 10.48
C ALA A 6 -4.68 -10.90 11.78
N ALA A 7 -5.48 -11.83 12.31
CA ALA A 7 -5.29 -12.37 13.66
C ALA A 7 -3.98 -13.16 13.85
N ASP A 8 -3.36 -13.64 12.78
CA ASP A 8 -2.06 -14.34 12.76
C ASP A 8 -1.06 -13.69 11.77
N ALA A 9 -1.16 -12.38 11.54
CA ALA A 9 -0.34 -11.69 10.54
C ALA A 9 1.01 -11.22 11.10
N SER A 10 1.97 -12.13 11.24
CA SER A 10 3.40 -11.79 11.43
C SER A 10 4.02 -11.33 10.11
N LEU A 11 4.87 -10.31 10.17
CA LEU A 11 5.66 -9.88 9.02
C LEU A 11 6.75 -10.90 8.71
N TYR A 12 6.93 -11.25 7.44
CA TYR A 12 8.06 -12.09 7.00
C TYR A 12 9.40 -11.37 7.22
N SER A 13 9.41 -10.03 7.13
CA SER A 13 10.57 -9.17 7.35
C SER A 13 10.14 -7.79 7.87
N ASN A 14 11.00 -7.13 8.65
CA ASN A 14 10.80 -5.75 9.09
C ASN A 14 10.99 -4.73 7.95
N GLN A 15 11.50 -5.15 6.79
CA GLN A 15 11.67 -4.28 5.62
C GLN A 15 10.45 -4.38 4.70
N ALA A 16 9.98 -3.23 4.22
CA ALA A 16 8.93 -3.17 3.22
C ALA A 16 9.43 -3.75 1.89
N ILE A 17 8.59 -4.54 1.21
CA ILE A 17 8.88 -5.04 -0.15
C ILE A 17 8.77 -3.92 -1.19
N ARG A 18 7.99 -2.88 -0.87
CA ARG A 18 7.90 -1.63 -1.63
C ARG A 18 7.52 -0.50 -0.68
N SER A 19 8.16 0.66 -0.83
CA SER A 19 7.79 1.87 -0.11
C SER A 19 7.97 3.07 -1.01
N VAL A 20 6.85 3.67 -1.43
CA VAL A 20 6.82 4.88 -2.25
C VAL A 20 6.25 6.01 -1.40
N VAL A 21 6.99 7.11 -1.34
CA VAL A 21 6.55 8.35 -0.71
C VAL A 21 6.68 9.45 -1.76
N GLU A 22 5.56 10.06 -2.11
CA GLU A 22 5.47 11.06 -3.17
C GLU A 22 4.91 12.37 -2.62
N GLU A 23 5.57 13.48 -2.93
CA GLU A 23 5.02 14.82 -2.70
C GLU A 23 4.28 15.28 -3.96
N VAL A 24 2.98 15.50 -3.85
CA VAL A 24 2.12 15.94 -4.96
C VAL A 24 1.58 17.34 -4.70
N ARG A 25 1.52 18.18 -5.73
CA ARG A 25 0.90 19.51 -5.65
C ARG A 25 -0.50 19.47 -6.26
N ILE A 26 -1.52 19.75 -5.46
CA ILE A 26 -2.94 19.76 -5.87
C ILE A 26 -3.56 21.07 -5.39
N GLU A 27 -4.18 21.83 -6.28
CA GLU A 27 -4.87 23.09 -5.95
C GLU A 27 -3.99 24.13 -5.22
N GLY A 28 -2.67 24.10 -5.48
CA GLY A 28 -1.70 24.99 -4.81
C GLY A 28 -1.23 24.50 -3.43
N GLU A 29 -1.76 23.37 -2.95
CA GLU A 29 -1.31 22.73 -1.72
C GLU A 29 -0.29 21.63 -2.03
N THR A 30 0.74 21.54 -1.19
CA THR A 30 1.68 20.41 -1.18
C THR A 30 1.14 19.31 -0.28
N LEU A 31 0.97 18.12 -0.83
CA LEU A 31 0.39 16.96 -0.16
C LEU A 31 1.34 15.76 -0.26
N LEU A 32 1.29 14.88 0.74
CA LEU A 32 2.09 13.66 0.77
C LEU A 32 1.22 12.44 0.44
N ARG A 33 1.71 11.54 -0.40
CA ARG A 33 1.15 10.20 -0.59
C ARG A 33 2.13 9.15 -0.11
N VAL A 34 1.62 8.09 0.52
CA VAL A 34 2.43 6.96 0.98
C VAL A 34 1.79 5.66 0.48
N HIS A 35 2.61 4.77 -0.06
CA HIS A 35 2.24 3.41 -0.40
C HIS A 35 3.36 2.48 0.08
N SER A 36 3.10 1.72 1.13
CA SER A 36 4.07 0.83 1.75
C SER A 36 3.48 -0.56 1.88
N ALA A 37 4.16 -1.56 1.31
CA ALA A 37 3.72 -2.94 1.31
C ALA A 37 4.73 -3.84 2.00
N TRP A 38 4.24 -4.83 2.75
CA TRP A 38 5.01 -5.87 3.41
C TRP A 38 4.44 -7.24 3.09
N GLN A 39 5.31 -8.23 2.95
CA GLN A 39 4.90 -9.62 2.90
C GLN A 39 4.78 -10.19 4.31
N LEU A 40 3.67 -10.86 4.58
CA LEU A 40 3.41 -11.60 5.81
C LEU A 40 4.01 -13.01 5.72
N GLU A 41 4.25 -13.66 6.85
CA GLU A 41 4.81 -15.02 6.89
C GLU A 41 3.94 -16.05 6.15
N ASN A 42 2.63 -15.81 6.08
CA ASN A 42 1.68 -16.65 5.36
C ASN A 42 1.64 -16.40 3.85
N GLY A 43 2.47 -15.49 3.32
CA GLY A 43 2.56 -15.15 1.90
C GLY A 43 1.64 -14.00 1.45
N GLN A 44 0.68 -13.58 2.27
CA GLN A 44 -0.19 -12.44 1.97
C GLN A 44 0.59 -11.13 2.00
N ILE A 45 0.06 -10.10 1.33
CA ILE A 45 0.65 -8.76 1.31
C ILE A 45 -0.21 -7.82 2.15
N LEU A 46 0.39 -7.21 3.17
CA LEU A 46 -0.18 -6.09 3.90
C LEU A 46 0.24 -4.79 3.22
N LEU A 47 -0.74 -4.04 2.72
CA LEU A 47 -0.54 -2.74 2.11
C LEU A 47 -1.08 -1.64 3.03
N TYR A 48 -0.25 -0.64 3.30
CA TYR A 48 -0.66 0.64 3.87
C TYR A 48 -0.68 1.71 2.78
N GLU A 49 -1.79 2.42 2.67
CA GLU A 49 -1.93 3.58 1.80
C GLU A 49 -2.34 4.81 2.59
N TYR A 50 -1.74 5.95 2.25
CA TYR A 50 -2.13 7.26 2.73
C TYR A 50 -2.28 8.22 1.54
N SER A 51 -3.44 8.86 1.48
CA SER A 51 -3.73 9.95 0.55
C SER A 51 -4.63 10.97 1.27
N PRO A 52 -4.17 12.20 1.50
CA PRO A 52 -4.90 13.21 2.28
C PRO A 52 -6.22 13.65 1.62
N ARG A 53 -6.42 13.33 0.34
CA ARG A 53 -7.65 13.61 -0.42
C ARG A 53 -8.60 12.41 -0.51
N ASN A 54 -8.20 11.23 -0.02
CA ASN A 54 -9.08 10.06 0.04
C ASN A 54 -9.95 10.11 1.31
N ASN A 55 -11.11 9.44 1.26
CA ASN A 55 -11.94 9.19 2.43
C ASN A 55 -12.23 7.68 2.53
N PRO A 56 -11.62 6.94 3.46
CA PRO A 56 -10.69 7.42 4.50
C PRO A 56 -9.34 7.89 3.94
N THR A 57 -8.65 8.75 4.70
CA THR A 57 -7.34 9.30 4.30
C THR A 57 -6.21 8.28 4.38
N SER A 58 -6.38 7.23 5.17
CA SER A 58 -5.50 6.07 5.18
C SER A 58 -6.28 4.76 5.23
N SER A 59 -5.67 3.71 4.70
CA SER A 59 -6.25 2.38 4.69
C SER A 59 -5.17 1.31 4.81
N PHE A 60 -5.56 0.18 5.41
CA PHE A 60 -4.83 -1.06 5.33
C PHE A 60 -5.61 -2.04 4.45
N CYS A 61 -4.92 -2.65 3.50
CA CYS A 61 -5.47 -3.64 2.58
C CYS A 61 -4.64 -4.92 2.67
N LEU A 62 -5.30 -6.07 2.49
CA LEU A 62 -4.63 -7.37 2.40
C LEU A 62 -4.85 -7.93 0.99
N TYR A 63 -3.78 -8.43 0.40
CA TYR A 63 -3.80 -9.19 -0.85
C TYR A 63 -3.36 -10.61 -0.56
N ASP A 64 -3.93 -11.58 -1.27
CA ASP A 64 -3.70 -12.99 -0.94
C ASP A 64 -2.29 -13.46 -1.34
N CYS A 65 -1.71 -12.83 -2.37
CA CYS A 65 -0.34 -13.11 -2.80
C CYS A 65 0.32 -11.90 -3.48
N ILE A 66 1.60 -12.05 -3.82
CA ILE A 66 2.40 -10.99 -4.46
C ILE A 66 1.91 -10.67 -5.87
N GLU A 67 1.33 -11.64 -6.58
CA GLU A 67 0.78 -11.47 -7.93
C GLU A 67 -0.40 -10.49 -7.94
N GLU A 68 -1.39 -10.66 -7.06
CA GLU A 68 -2.52 -9.73 -6.92
C GLU A 68 -2.06 -8.31 -6.56
N TYR A 69 -1.07 -8.21 -5.67
CA TYR A 69 -0.48 -6.92 -5.32
C TYR A 69 0.25 -6.27 -6.50
N ASN A 70 0.95 -7.05 -7.33
CA ASN A 70 1.61 -6.55 -8.53
C ASN A 70 0.59 -6.11 -9.60
N GLU A 71 -0.54 -6.80 -9.74
CA GLU A 71 -1.64 -6.37 -10.60
C GLU A 71 -2.20 -5.01 -10.18
N LEU A 72 -2.45 -4.79 -8.87
CA LEU A 72 -2.79 -3.46 -8.36
C LEU A 72 -1.72 -2.43 -8.70
N CYS A 73 -0.44 -2.75 -8.45
CA CYS A 73 0.64 -1.83 -8.74
C CYS A 73 0.60 -1.39 -10.20
N ASN A 74 0.40 -2.34 -11.14
CA ASN A 74 0.23 -2.15 -12.60
C ASN A 74 -0.87 -1.14 -12.99
N GLU A 75 -1.87 -0.95 -12.14
CA GLU A 75 -2.97 -0.01 -12.36
C GLU A 75 -2.69 1.40 -11.78
N LEU A 76 -1.69 1.52 -10.89
CA LEU A 76 -1.36 2.76 -10.17
C LEU A 76 -0.13 3.43 -10.79
N GLU A 77 -0.35 4.34 -11.73
CA GLU A 77 0.73 5.07 -12.45
C GLU A 77 1.80 5.68 -11.53
N TRP A 78 1.39 6.26 -10.40
CA TRP A 78 2.29 6.92 -9.45
C TRP A 78 3.15 5.93 -8.62
N VAL A 79 2.75 4.66 -8.55
CA VAL A 79 3.50 3.58 -7.88
C VAL A 79 4.56 2.97 -8.81
N HIS A 80 4.45 3.19 -10.13
CA HIS A 80 5.47 2.82 -11.12
C HIS A 80 6.53 3.87 -11.35
N GLY A 81 6.23 5.13 -11.07
CA GLY A 81 7.06 6.27 -11.44
C GLY A 81 8.28 6.46 -10.55
N LYS A 82 9.31 5.63 -10.73
CA LYS A 82 10.74 6.02 -10.82
C LYS A 82 11.63 4.86 -11.22
#